data_AF-A0A382RLT0-F1
#
_entry.id   AF-A0A382RLT0-F1
#
_cell.length_a   1.000
_cell.length_b   1.000
_cell.length_c   1.000
_cell.angle_alpha   90.00
_cell.angle_beta   90.00
_cell.angle_gamma   90.00
#
_symmetry.space_group_name_H-M   'P 1'
#
loop_
_entity.id
_entity.type
_entity.pdbx_description
1 polymer ?
#
loop_
_entity_poly.entity_id
_entity_poly.type
_entity_poly.pdbx_seq_one_letter_code
_entity_poly.pdbx_strand_id
1 'polypeptide(L)'
;MAPHFASADLTVSSLPQSSMVPGGIAIIPTGVNAISGSYREERILLANYNENQYAIIGIPLNANLGSHQFALELVNGQRELLQFVVKDKEYVEQHITISNERQVNPNTEDMVRINRESSEMNRAFSSWNEDLTPVFAMQAPVTGVRSSSFGLKRYFNGQPRNPHSGLDIAADEGTPIYAPAP
;
A
#
# COMPACT_ATOMS: atom_id res chain seq x y z
N MET A 1 24.23 -15.98 21.59
CA MET A 1 23.75 -16.13 20.20
C MET A 1 23.45 -14.73 19.69
N ALA A 2 24.21 -14.24 18.72
CA ALA A 2 23.97 -12.92 18.13
C ALA A 2 22.67 -12.98 17.30
N PRO A 3 21.80 -11.95 17.31
CA PRO A 3 20.68 -11.91 16.39
C PRO A 3 21.26 -11.80 14.99
N HIS A 4 20.88 -12.72 14.12
CA HIS A 4 21.15 -12.61 12.70
C HIS A 4 20.20 -11.53 12.17
N PHE A 5 20.61 -10.26 12.23
CA PHE A 5 19.92 -9.18 11.52
C PHE A 5 20.25 -9.31 10.03
N ALA A 6 19.63 -10.28 9.38
CA ALA A 6 19.52 -10.26 7.93
C ALA A 6 18.43 -9.23 7.60
N SER A 7 18.79 -8.15 6.91
CA SER A 7 18.02 -7.61 5.78
C SER A 7 18.60 -6.26 5.37
N ALA A 8 18.98 -6.13 4.10
CA ALA A 8 19.17 -4.89 3.34
C ALA A 8 19.75 -5.13 1.94
N ASP A 9 20.22 -6.35 1.64
CA ASP A 9 20.75 -6.72 0.32
C ASP A 9 19.64 -7.12 -0.66
N LEU A 10 18.44 -6.58 -0.48
CA LEU A 10 17.35 -6.77 -1.44
C LEU A 10 17.63 -5.90 -2.66
N THR A 11 18.07 -6.51 -3.76
CA THR A 11 18.28 -5.79 -5.03
C THR A 11 17.05 -5.93 -5.93
N VAL A 12 16.57 -4.82 -6.47
CA VAL A 12 15.40 -4.77 -7.35
C VAL A 12 15.78 -4.29 -8.75
N SER A 13 15.03 -4.70 -9.76
CA SER A 13 15.29 -4.34 -11.18
C SER A 13 14.68 -3.00 -11.60
N SER A 14 13.76 -2.47 -10.78
CA SER A 14 13.06 -1.21 -11.01
C SER A 14 12.61 -0.63 -9.67
N LEU A 15 12.16 0.63 -9.68
CA LEU A 15 11.46 1.25 -8.57
C LEU A 15 10.04 1.63 -9.04
N PRO A 16 9.04 1.62 -8.14
CA PRO A 16 7.73 2.13 -8.48
C PRO A 16 7.80 3.66 -8.66
N GLN A 17 6.78 4.22 -9.32
CA GLN A 17 6.67 5.66 -9.47
C GLN A 17 6.39 6.33 -8.11
N SER A 18 7.26 7.24 -7.69
CA SER A 18 7.05 8.03 -6.49
C SER A 18 5.87 8.98 -6.65
N SER A 19 4.97 8.98 -5.67
CA SER A 19 3.79 9.84 -5.59
C SER A 19 3.53 10.18 -4.11
N MET A 20 4.11 11.27 -3.63
CA MET A 20 4.00 11.70 -2.23
C MET A 20 2.69 12.44 -1.94
N VAL A 21 1.59 11.69 -1.95
CA VAL A 21 0.21 12.14 -1.71
C VAL A 21 -0.50 11.11 -0.83
N PRO A 22 -1.61 11.44 -0.15
CA PRO A 22 -2.38 10.44 0.58
C PRO A 22 -2.76 9.29 -0.36
N GLY A 23 -2.39 8.05 -0.02
CA GLY A 23 -2.65 6.87 -0.83
C GLY A 23 -1.59 6.57 -1.91
N GLY A 24 -0.52 7.35 -1.98
CA GLY A 24 0.61 7.10 -2.88
C GLY A 24 1.75 6.31 -2.24
N ILE A 25 2.92 6.35 -2.88
CA ILE A 25 4.14 5.69 -2.41
C ILE A 25 5.27 6.72 -2.42
N ALA A 26 5.99 6.88 -1.31
CA ALA A 26 7.23 7.65 -1.27
C ALA A 26 8.42 6.74 -1.56
N ILE A 27 9.30 7.20 -2.47
CA ILE A 27 10.57 6.55 -2.81
C ILE A 27 11.68 7.52 -2.46
N ILE A 28 12.39 7.23 -1.37
CA ILE A 28 13.34 8.15 -0.75
C ILE A 28 14.72 7.47 -0.72
N PRO A 29 15.76 8.05 -1.36
CA PRO A 29 17.12 7.58 -1.17
C PRO A 29 17.48 7.65 0.32
N THR A 30 18.00 6.56 0.88
CA THR A 30 18.36 6.52 2.31
C THR A 30 19.61 7.37 2.58
N GLY A 31 20.54 7.44 1.62
CA GLY A 31 21.84 8.10 1.79
C GLY A 31 22.81 7.34 2.71
N VAL A 32 22.37 6.20 3.25
CA VAL A 32 23.08 5.33 4.19
C VAL A 32 22.72 3.88 3.92
N ASN A 33 23.55 2.95 4.42
CA ASN A 33 23.23 1.52 4.38
C ASN A 33 22.49 1.14 5.66
N ALA A 34 21.17 1.31 5.65
CA ALA A 34 20.30 0.92 6.74
C ALA A 34 19.93 -0.57 6.66
N ILE A 35 19.74 -1.20 7.82
CA ILE A 35 19.34 -2.61 7.97
C ILE A 35 17.83 -2.77 8.22
N SER A 36 17.16 -1.70 8.63
CA SER A 36 15.71 -1.69 8.81
C SER A 36 15.18 -0.27 8.69
N GLY A 37 13.88 -0.13 8.47
CA GLY A 37 13.22 1.15 8.52
C GLY A 37 11.77 1.03 8.97
N SER A 38 11.24 2.11 9.52
CA SER A 38 9.85 2.19 9.97
C SER A 38 9.20 3.54 9.72
N TYR A 39 7.91 3.52 9.40
CA TYR A 39 7.04 4.67 9.23
C TYR A 39 5.72 4.41 9.95
N ARG A 40 5.35 5.30 10.90
CA ARG A 40 4.18 5.12 11.77
C ARG A 40 4.15 3.78 12.50
N GLU A 41 5.29 3.36 13.04
CA GLU A 41 5.51 2.08 13.75
C GLU A 41 5.42 0.83 12.86
N GLU A 42 5.10 0.99 11.58
CA GLU A 42 5.08 -0.10 10.61
C GLU A 42 6.42 -0.20 9.88
N ARG A 43 6.83 -1.43 9.58
CA ARG A 43 8.04 -1.70 8.78
C ARG A 43 7.88 -1.13 7.37
N ILE A 44 8.96 -0.56 6.83
CA ILE A 44 9.05 -0.14 5.43
C ILE A 44 10.01 -1.04 4.65
N LEU A 45 9.86 -1.07 3.34
CA LEU A 45 10.75 -1.82 2.47
C LEU A 45 12.01 -0.99 2.19
N LEU A 46 13.17 -1.60 2.41
CA LEU A 46 14.46 -1.09 1.94
C LEU A 46 14.92 -1.92 0.73
N ALA A 47 15.29 -1.27 -0.36
CA ALA A 47 15.72 -1.95 -1.57
C ALA A 47 16.88 -1.20 -2.26
N ASN A 48 17.82 -1.96 -2.81
CA ASN A 48 18.94 -1.48 -3.58
C ASN A 48 18.57 -1.41 -5.08
N TYR A 49 18.81 -0.26 -5.70
CA TYR A 49 18.60 -0.02 -7.12
C TYR A 49 19.71 0.90 -7.63
N ASN A 50 20.43 0.49 -8.68
CA ASN A 50 21.55 1.25 -9.26
C ASN A 50 22.52 1.79 -8.19
N GLU A 51 23.08 0.89 -7.36
CA GLU A 51 24.07 1.19 -6.31
C GLU A 51 23.58 2.06 -5.14
N ASN A 52 22.30 2.45 -5.13
CA ASN A 52 21.71 3.25 -4.06
C ASN A 52 20.63 2.46 -3.32
N GLN A 53 20.58 2.61 -2.00
CA GLN A 53 19.48 2.08 -1.19
C GLN A 53 18.33 3.10 -1.12
N TYR A 54 17.11 2.61 -1.22
CA TYR A 54 15.88 3.40 -1.16
C TYR A 54 14.94 2.84 -0.09
N ALA A 55 14.31 3.75 0.65
CA ALA A 55 13.12 3.47 1.43
C ALA A 55 11.87 3.60 0.54
N ILE A 56 11.07 2.52 0.49
CA ILE A 56 9.81 2.43 -0.24
C ILE A 56 8.68 2.40 0.78
N ILE A 57 7.91 3.49 0.83
CA ILE A 57 6.97 3.77 1.91
C ILE A 57 5.57 3.93 1.34
N GLY A 58 4.63 3.07 1.74
CA GLY A 58 3.20 3.26 1.46
C GLY A 58 2.63 4.40 2.29
N ILE A 59 1.97 5.36 1.66
CA ILE A 59 1.33 6.49 2.33
C ILE A 59 -0.16 6.16 2.47
N PRO A 60 -0.71 6.05 3.70
CA PRO A 60 -2.14 5.79 3.88
C PRO A 60 -3.01 6.84 3.19
N LEU A 61 -4.18 6.43 2.69
CA LEU A 61 -5.09 7.34 1.99
C LEU A 61 -5.66 8.45 2.89
N ASN A 62 -5.66 8.22 4.21
CA ASN A 62 -6.03 9.20 5.23
C ASN A 62 -4.83 9.93 5.84
N ALA A 63 -3.65 9.87 5.23
CA ALA A 63 -2.47 10.58 5.73
C ALA A 63 -2.71 12.10 5.71
N ASN A 64 -2.26 12.76 6.79
CA ASN A 64 -2.28 14.22 6.86
C ASN A 64 -1.32 14.83 5.82
N LEU A 65 -1.65 16.03 5.36
CA LEU A 65 -0.74 16.80 4.50
C LEU A 65 0.45 17.33 5.31
N GLY A 66 1.55 17.64 4.62
CA GLY A 66 2.73 18.26 5.22
C GLY A 66 3.86 17.27 5.49
N SER A 67 4.70 17.59 6.48
CA SER A 67 5.92 16.83 6.76
C SER A 67 5.63 15.53 7.50
N HIS A 68 6.23 14.45 7.01
CA HIS A 68 6.24 13.13 7.62
C HIS A 68 7.67 12.71 7.91
N GLN A 69 7.86 11.88 8.94
CA GLN A 69 9.15 11.33 9.32
C GLN A 69 9.10 9.81 9.29
N PHE A 70 10.21 9.20 8.88
CA PHE A 70 10.46 7.78 9.01
C PHE A 70 11.85 7.56 9.60
N ALA A 71 12.02 6.42 10.24
CA ALA A 71 13.27 6.05 10.87
C ALA A 71 13.98 4.97 10.07
N LEU A 72 15.30 5.04 10.09
CA LEU A 72 16.21 4.00 9.63
C LEU A 72 17.04 3.52 10.81
N GLU A 73 17.31 2.22 10.87
CA GLU A 73 18.27 1.64 11.81
C GLU A 73 19.52 1.19 11.04
N LEU A 74 20.69 1.56 11.56
CA LEU A 74 21.99 1.21 11.00
C LEU A 74 22.59 0.00 11.73
N VAL A 75 23.58 -0.63 11.10
CA VAL A 75 24.29 -1.81 11.65
C VAL A 75 24.93 -1.54 13.02
N ASN A 76 25.32 -0.30 13.30
CA ASN A 76 25.94 0.11 14.56
C ASN A 76 24.90 0.46 15.66
N GLY A 77 23.62 0.25 15.39
CA GLY A 77 22.52 0.57 16.30
C GLY A 77 22.11 2.05 16.31
N GLN A 78 22.74 2.90 15.49
CA GLN A 78 22.30 4.27 15.33
C GLN A 78 20.95 4.32 14.59
N ARG A 79 20.12 5.27 15.01
CA ARG A 79 18.84 5.56 14.39
C ARG A 79 18.94 6.88 13.64
N GLU A 80 18.62 6.88 12.35
CA GLU A 80 18.51 8.09 11.54
C GLU A 80 17.04 8.42 11.29
N LEU A 81 16.72 9.72 11.32
CA LEU A 81 15.39 10.22 11.00
C LEU A 81 15.47 10.99 9.69
N LEU A 82 14.69 10.55 8.72
CA LEU A 82 14.52 11.22 7.44
C LEU A 82 13.09 11.71 7.32
N GLN A 83 12.87 12.64 6.39
CA GLN A 83 11.57 13.28 6.20
C GLN A 83 11.18 13.33 4.73
N PHE A 84 9.87 13.33 4.50
CA PHE A 84 9.27 13.59 3.19
C PHE A 84 7.99 14.42 3.36
N VAL A 85 7.54 15.08 2.29
CA VAL A 85 6.36 15.95 2.33
C VAL A 85 5.22 15.33 1.54
N VAL A 86 4.11 15.07 2.21
CA VAL A 86 2.85 14.63 1.61
C VAL A 86 2.09 15.86 1.11
N LYS A 87 1.88 15.93 -0.20
CA LYS A 87 1.13 16.99 -0.86
C LYS A 87 -0.32 16.61 -1.05
N ASP A 88 -1.16 17.62 -1.22
CA ASP A 88 -2.56 17.40 -1.52
C ASP A 88 -2.75 16.71 -2.88
N LYS A 89 -3.84 15.94 -2.98
CA LYS A 89 -4.30 15.34 -4.23
C LYS A 89 -5.82 15.27 -4.21
N GLU A 90 -6.40 15.86 -5.24
CA GLU A 90 -7.83 15.76 -5.47
C GLU A 90 -8.19 14.35 -5.96
N TYR A 91 -9.10 13.72 -5.24
CA TYR A 91 -9.67 12.42 -5.60
C TYR A 91 -11.12 12.63 -6.05
N VAL A 92 -11.46 12.05 -7.21
CA VAL A 92 -12.81 12.11 -7.76
C VAL A 92 -13.81 11.51 -6.78
N GLU A 93 -14.99 12.11 -6.72
CA GLU A 93 -16.10 11.68 -5.87
C GLU A 93 -17.15 10.90 -6.68
N GLN A 94 -17.71 9.87 -6.07
CA GLN A 94 -18.79 9.08 -6.63
C GLN A 94 -19.92 8.98 -5.62
N HIS A 95 -21.12 9.41 -6.04
CA HIS A 95 -22.33 9.31 -5.25
C HIS A 95 -23.19 8.17 -5.78
N ILE A 96 -23.51 7.20 -4.92
CA ILE A 96 -24.32 6.04 -5.26
C ILE A 96 -25.52 5.98 -4.32
N THR A 97 -26.71 5.85 -4.89
CA THR A 97 -27.92 5.56 -4.12
C THR A 97 -28.15 4.05 -4.13
N ILE A 98 -28.06 3.41 -2.96
CA ILE A 98 -28.25 1.97 -2.81
C ILE A 98 -29.60 1.72 -2.15
N SER A 99 -30.46 0.96 -2.84
CA SER A 99 -31.80 0.61 -2.36
C SER A 99 -31.82 -0.58 -1.40
N ASN A 100 -30.79 -1.45 -1.42
CA ASN A 100 -30.66 -2.57 -0.50
C ASN A 100 -29.89 -2.15 0.76
N GLU A 101 -30.61 -1.90 1.85
CA GLU A 101 -30.02 -1.45 3.12
C GLU A 101 -29.04 -2.46 3.74
N ARG A 102 -29.18 -3.76 3.48
CA ARG A 102 -28.28 -4.79 4.06
C ARG A 102 -26.85 -4.73 3.50
N GLN A 103 -26.67 -4.19 2.29
CA GLN A 103 -25.33 -3.94 1.72
C GLN A 103 -24.68 -2.68 2.30
N VAL A 104 -25.48 -1.83 2.96
CA VAL A 104 -25.05 -0.58 3.59
C VAL A 104 -24.86 -0.76 5.10
N ASN A 105 -25.72 -1.58 5.71
CA ASN A 105 -25.81 -1.90 7.13
C ASN A 105 -26.01 -3.43 7.30
N PRO A 106 -24.93 -4.22 7.36
CA PRO A 106 -24.99 -5.68 7.54
C PRO A 106 -25.68 -6.07 8.85
N ASN A 107 -26.35 -7.22 8.88
CA ASN A 107 -26.95 -7.73 10.11
C ASN A 107 -25.92 -8.51 10.97
N THR A 108 -26.31 -8.96 12.16
CA THR A 108 -25.41 -9.69 13.07
C THR A 108 -24.82 -10.97 12.45
N GLU A 109 -25.59 -11.71 11.65
CA GLU A 109 -25.13 -12.93 10.99
C GLU A 109 -24.09 -12.63 9.91
N ASP A 110 -24.31 -11.58 9.12
CA ASP A 110 -23.35 -11.06 8.15
C ASP A 110 -22.06 -10.63 8.85
N MET A 111 -22.17 -9.97 10.02
CA MET A 111 -21.01 -9.53 10.80
C MET A 111 -20.13 -10.68 11.28
N VAL A 112 -20.67 -11.88 11.56
CA VAL A 112 -19.86 -13.06 11.91
C VAL A 112 -18.93 -13.43 10.76
N ARG A 113 -19.45 -13.46 9.53
CA ARG A 113 -18.67 -13.75 8.33
C ARG A 113 -17.66 -12.65 8.04
N ILE A 114 -18.09 -11.38 8.08
CA ILE A 114 -17.25 -10.20 7.81
C ILE A 114 -16.05 -10.15 8.76
N ASN A 115 -16.28 -10.36 10.06
CA ASN A 115 -15.20 -10.31 11.04
C ASN A 115 -14.16 -11.42 10.82
N ARG A 116 -14.62 -12.62 10.46
CA ARG A 116 -13.72 -13.75 10.14
C ARG A 116 -12.87 -13.45 8.91
N GLU A 117 -13.49 -13.00 7.82
CA GLU A 117 -12.80 -12.68 6.55
C GLU A 117 -11.85 -11.49 6.73
N SER A 118 -12.25 -10.45 7.47
CA SER A 118 -11.37 -9.32 7.79
C SER A 118 -10.15 -9.74 8.60
N SER A 119 -10.30 -10.64 9.58
CA SER A 119 -9.16 -11.18 10.34
C SER A 119 -8.21 -12.00 9.46
N GLU A 120 -8.73 -12.76 8.49
CA GLU A 120 -7.92 -13.49 7.51
C GLU A 120 -7.12 -12.54 6.61
N MET A 121 -7.78 -11.51 6.04
CA MET A 121 -7.13 -10.50 5.23
C MET A 121 -6.05 -9.74 6.00
N ASN A 122 -6.33 -9.34 7.24
CA ASN A 122 -5.37 -8.61 8.07
C ASN A 122 -4.12 -9.45 8.39
N ARG A 123 -4.27 -10.77 8.57
CA ARG A 123 -3.13 -11.69 8.73
C ARG A 123 -2.30 -11.78 7.45
N ALA A 124 -2.95 -11.81 6.29
CA ALA A 124 -2.24 -11.81 5.01
C ALA A 124 -1.47 -10.49 4.80
N PHE A 125 -2.11 -9.33 5.01
CA PHE A 125 -1.50 -8.01 4.80
C PHE A 125 -0.39 -7.65 5.80
N SER A 126 -0.43 -8.18 7.02
CA SER A 126 0.63 -7.97 8.02
C SER A 126 1.78 -8.99 7.92
N SER A 127 1.68 -9.97 7.03
CA SER A 127 2.76 -10.93 6.80
C SER A 127 3.93 -10.27 6.05
N TRP A 128 5.14 -10.67 6.39
CA TRP A 128 6.37 -10.24 5.73
C TRP A 128 7.23 -11.46 5.41
N ASN A 129 7.73 -11.53 4.18
CA ASN A 129 8.62 -12.60 3.74
C ASN A 129 9.93 -11.99 3.25
N GLU A 130 11.02 -12.26 3.97
CA GLU A 130 12.37 -11.76 3.65
C GLU A 130 12.97 -12.39 2.40
N ASP A 131 12.47 -13.57 1.99
CA ASP A 131 12.99 -14.32 0.85
C ASP A 131 12.37 -13.83 -0.48
N LEU A 132 11.35 -12.97 -0.44
CA LEU A 132 10.69 -12.45 -1.64
C LEU A 132 11.38 -11.19 -2.16
N THR A 133 11.70 -11.21 -3.46
CA THR A 133 12.11 -10.01 -4.18
C THR A 133 10.92 -9.40 -4.92
N PRO A 134 10.50 -8.16 -4.58
CA PRO A 134 9.33 -7.56 -5.20
C PRO A 134 9.62 -7.16 -6.65
N VAL A 135 8.61 -7.35 -7.50
CA VAL A 135 8.61 -6.86 -8.89
C VAL A 135 7.68 -5.66 -9.00
N PHE A 136 8.24 -4.48 -9.25
CA PHE A 136 7.45 -3.25 -9.35
C PHE A 136 6.92 -2.96 -10.76
N ALA A 137 7.55 -3.52 -11.79
CA ALA A 137 7.07 -3.48 -13.16
C ALA A 137 5.94 -4.49 -13.37
N MET A 138 4.77 -4.19 -12.80
CA MET A 138 3.60 -5.07 -12.84
C MET A 138 2.83 -4.94 -14.16
N GLN A 139 2.26 -6.05 -14.62
CA GLN A 139 1.35 -6.08 -15.77
C GLN A 139 -0.11 -5.88 -15.34
N ALA A 140 -0.94 -5.38 -16.24
CA ALA A 140 -2.38 -5.36 -16.00
C ALA A 140 -2.89 -6.82 -15.86
N PRO A 141 -3.63 -7.16 -14.79
CA PRO A 141 -4.03 -8.54 -14.54
C PRO A 141 -5.09 -9.06 -15.52
N VAL A 142 -5.79 -8.17 -16.19
CA VAL A 142 -6.87 -8.50 -17.13
C VAL A 142 -6.93 -7.44 -18.22
N THR A 143 -7.29 -7.85 -19.44
CA THR A 143 -7.58 -6.93 -20.54
C THR A 143 -8.96 -6.32 -20.32
N GLY A 144 -9.05 -4.99 -20.34
CA GLY A 144 -10.32 -4.30 -20.13
C GLY A 144 -10.18 -2.79 -20.00
N VAL A 145 -11.30 -2.11 -19.80
CA VAL A 145 -11.34 -0.65 -19.64
C VAL A 145 -11.22 -0.31 -18.17
N ARG A 146 -10.27 0.55 -17.80
CA ARG A 146 -10.20 1.13 -16.46
C ARG A 146 -11.47 1.93 -16.17
N SER A 147 -12.30 1.45 -15.26
CA SER A 147 -13.63 2.03 -14.97
C SER A 147 -13.67 2.85 -13.69
N SER A 148 -12.85 2.52 -12.69
CA SER A 148 -12.72 3.27 -11.44
C SER A 148 -11.31 3.20 -10.90
N SER A 149 -10.83 4.28 -10.28
CA SER A 149 -9.45 4.41 -9.83
C SER A 149 -9.33 4.34 -8.31
N PHE A 150 -8.11 4.01 -7.87
CA PHE A 150 -7.74 4.06 -6.45
C PHE A 150 -7.94 5.46 -5.87
N GLY A 151 -8.41 5.49 -4.63
CA GLY A 151 -8.63 6.69 -3.83
C GLY A 151 -9.93 7.44 -4.14
N LEU A 152 -10.71 6.99 -5.13
CA LEU A 152 -12.03 7.55 -5.44
C LEU A 152 -12.91 7.56 -4.19
N LYS A 153 -13.42 8.74 -3.81
CA LYS A 153 -14.26 8.91 -2.61
C LYS A 153 -15.67 8.43 -2.92
N ARG A 154 -16.19 7.53 -2.10
CA ARG A 154 -17.54 6.98 -2.26
C ARG A 154 -18.48 7.59 -1.24
N TYR A 155 -19.65 8.00 -1.72
CA TYR A 155 -20.76 8.46 -0.90
C TYR A 155 -21.97 7.57 -1.16
N PHE A 156 -22.42 6.84 -0.15
CA PHE A 156 -23.60 5.99 -0.25
C PHE A 156 -24.77 6.63 0.49
N ASN A 157 -25.86 6.92 -0.22
CA ASN A 157 -27.04 7.60 0.33
C ASN A 157 -26.66 8.92 1.04
N GLY A 158 -25.72 9.67 0.45
CA GLY A 158 -25.21 10.94 0.98
C GLY A 158 -24.18 10.83 2.12
N GLN A 159 -23.88 9.62 2.60
CA GLN A 159 -22.91 9.40 3.68
C GLN A 159 -21.53 9.02 3.11
N PRO A 160 -20.43 9.63 3.59
CA PRO A 160 -19.09 9.23 3.19
C PRO A 160 -18.83 7.78 3.59
N ARG A 161 -18.19 7.03 2.70
CA ARG A 161 -17.76 5.64 2.92
C ARG A 161 -16.26 5.53 2.69
N ASN A 162 -15.72 4.35 3.00
CA ASN A 162 -14.34 4.04 2.71
C ASN A 162 -14.09 4.33 1.21
N PRO A 163 -13.07 5.14 0.88
CA PRO A 163 -12.70 5.36 -0.50
C PRO A 163 -12.33 4.05 -1.19
N HIS A 164 -12.35 4.06 -2.51
CA HIS A 164 -12.00 2.90 -3.30
C HIS A 164 -10.53 2.51 -3.07
N SER A 165 -10.29 1.38 -2.40
CA SER A 165 -8.96 0.90 -2.01
C SER A 165 -8.23 0.17 -3.14
N GLY A 166 -8.79 0.14 -4.36
CA GLY A 166 -8.25 -0.60 -5.49
C GLY A 166 -8.51 0.08 -6.83
N LEU A 167 -8.35 -0.70 -7.91
CA LEU A 167 -8.55 -0.28 -9.29
C LEU A 167 -9.57 -1.23 -9.91
N ASP A 168 -10.62 -0.67 -10.53
CA ASP A 168 -11.60 -1.48 -11.26
C ASP A 168 -11.24 -1.49 -12.76
N ILE A 169 -11.23 -2.69 -13.33
CA ILE A 169 -11.07 -2.94 -14.76
C ILE A 169 -12.33 -3.67 -15.23
N ALA A 170 -13.09 -3.04 -16.11
CA ALA A 170 -14.28 -3.63 -16.70
C ALA A 170 -13.88 -4.71 -17.73
N ALA A 171 -14.35 -5.93 -17.49
CA ALA A 171 -14.18 -7.10 -18.34
C ALA A 171 -15.43 -7.98 -18.25
N ASP A 172 -15.70 -8.78 -19.30
CA ASP A 172 -16.84 -9.70 -19.32
C ASP A 172 -16.65 -10.85 -18.32
N GLU A 173 -17.75 -11.40 -17.82
CA GLU A 173 -17.71 -12.57 -16.94
C GLU A 173 -16.99 -13.75 -17.63
N GLY A 174 -16.11 -14.43 -16.89
CA GLY A 174 -15.29 -15.52 -17.42
C GLY A 174 -13.98 -15.06 -18.09
N THR A 175 -13.72 -13.75 -18.19
CA THR A 175 -12.42 -13.25 -18.67
C THR A 175 -11.29 -13.74 -17.74
N PRO A 176 -10.25 -14.41 -18.26
CA PRO A 176 -9.12 -14.86 -17.44
C PRO A 176 -8.39 -13.71 -16.75
N ILE A 177 -7.98 -13.95 -15.50
CA ILE A 177 -7.16 -13.05 -14.69
C ILE A 177 -5.78 -13.67 -14.51
N TYR A 178 -4.74 -12.88 -14.75
CA TYR A 178 -3.35 -13.27 -14.62
C TYR A 178 -2.68 -12.53 -13.46
N ALA A 179 -1.68 -13.16 -12.86
CA ALA A 179 -0.88 -12.52 -11.82
C ALA A 179 -0.12 -11.31 -12.41
N PRO A 180 -0.18 -10.12 -11.78
CA PRO A 180 0.55 -8.93 -12.25
C PRO A 180 2.08 -9.07 -12.22
N ALA A 181 2.59 -9.98 -11.40
CA ALA A 181 3.99 -10.31 -11.18
C ALA A 181 4.13 -11.82 -10.91
N PRO A 182 5.34 -12.41 -11.11
CA PRO A 182 5.62 -13.83 -10.87
C PRO A 182 5.35 -14.31 -9.45
#